data_AF-A0A7S1GHS0-F1
#
_entry.id   AF-A0A7S1GHS0-F1
#
_cell.length_a   1.000
_cell.length_b   1.000
_cell.length_c   1.000
_cell.angle_alpha   90.00
_cell.angle_beta   90.00
_cell.angle_gamma   90.00
#
_symmetry.space_group_name_H-M   'P 1'
#
loop_
_entity.id
_entity.type
_entity.pdbx_description
1 polymer ?
#
loop_
_entity_poly.entity_id
_entity_poly.type
_entity_poly.pdbx_seq_one_letter_code
_entity_poly.pdbx_strand_id
1 'polypeptide(L)'
;EYHEPLFGEGMEGLDIPSVPTRLGSGRMTIRNISAKFNVLSPTTVSIAMMTNIDPRIPFFPQSLLDFVMKKLCGVIVARLQAAARKAMADPVRNVHARRIRQEA
;
A
#
# COMPACT_ATOMS: atom_id res chain seq x y z
N GLU A 1 -9.25 13.64 -18.09
CA GLU A 1 -9.54 14.58 -16.98
C GLU A 1 -8.32 14.60 -16.07
N TYR A 2 -7.55 15.69 -16.13
CA TYR A 2 -6.34 15.86 -15.32
C TYR A 2 -6.78 16.28 -13.92
N HIS A 3 -6.67 15.38 -12.94
CA HIS A 3 -6.80 15.77 -11.54
C HIS A 3 -5.58 16.61 -11.15
N GLU A 4 -5.83 17.82 -10.65
CA GLU A 4 -4.79 18.69 -10.07
C GLU A 4 -3.95 17.93 -9.04
N PRO A 5 -2.65 18.25 -8.91
CA PRO A 5 -1.86 17.70 -7.83
C PRO A 5 -2.40 18.25 -6.50
N LEU A 6 -2.77 17.34 -5.59
CA LEU A 6 -3.07 17.58 -4.17
C LEU A 6 -1.83 18.09 -3.39
N PHE A 7 -1.14 19.11 -3.88
CA PHE A 7 -0.12 19.83 -3.14
C PHE A 7 -0.71 21.18 -2.73
N GLY A 8 -1.34 21.22 -1.56
CA GLY A 8 -1.79 22.50 -0.99
C GLY A 8 -2.49 22.36 0.35
N GLU A 9 -3.44 21.44 0.47
CA GLU A 9 -4.33 21.39 1.62
C GLU A 9 -4.40 19.98 2.20
N GLY A 10 -3.91 19.79 3.44
CA GLY A 10 -4.05 18.52 4.15
C GLY A 10 -2.80 18.01 4.91
N MET A 11 -1.72 18.79 4.98
CA MET A 11 -0.54 18.46 5.78
C MET A 11 -0.45 19.20 7.13
N GLU A 12 -1.52 19.87 7.56
CA GLU A 12 -1.56 20.44 8.91
C GLU A 12 -1.82 19.32 9.94
N GLY A 13 -0.84 19.08 10.83
CA GLY A 13 -0.96 18.13 11.95
C GLY A 13 -0.38 16.73 11.70
N LEU A 14 0.19 16.45 10.52
CA LEU A 14 0.95 15.21 10.31
C LEU A 14 2.37 15.39 10.88
N ASP A 15 2.75 14.53 11.83
CA ASP A 15 4.12 14.43 12.35
C ASP A 15 5.03 13.81 11.28
N ILE A 16 5.42 14.62 10.29
CA ILE A 16 6.31 14.19 9.22
C ILE A 16 7.74 14.23 9.76
N PRO A 17 8.45 13.10 9.81
CA PRO A 17 9.82 13.07 10.34
C PRO A 17 10.74 14.00 9.54
N SER A 18 11.86 14.43 10.11
CA SER A 18 12.89 15.19 9.37
C SER A 18 13.52 14.35 8.25
N VAL A 19 13.94 15.01 7.16
CA VAL A 19 14.53 14.30 6.00
C VAL A 19 15.72 13.45 6.47
N PRO A 20 15.79 12.15 6.13
CA PRO A 20 16.89 11.31 6.55
C PRO A 20 18.24 11.84 6.03
N THR A 21 19.25 11.88 6.91
CA THR A 21 20.60 12.42 6.57
C THR A 21 21.67 11.34 6.46
N ARG A 22 21.37 10.09 6.84
CA ARG A 22 22.34 8.99 6.82
C ARG A 22 22.52 8.44 5.42
N LEU A 23 23.76 8.08 5.06
CA LEU A 23 24.04 7.33 3.84
C LEU A 23 23.21 6.03 3.80
N GLY A 24 22.51 5.77 2.70
CA GLY A 24 21.60 4.62 2.57
C GLY A 24 20.21 4.82 3.19
N SER A 25 19.90 6.01 3.70
CA SER A 25 18.54 6.38 4.10
C SER A 25 17.90 7.28 3.05
N GLY A 26 16.77 6.87 2.50
CA GLY A 26 16.01 7.62 1.49
C GLY A 26 14.56 7.77 1.92
N ARG A 27 13.96 8.93 1.64
CA ARG A 27 12.54 9.17 1.86
C ARG A 27 11.79 9.00 0.55
N MET A 28 10.89 8.03 0.54
CA MET A 28 9.92 7.84 -0.54
C MET A 28 8.58 8.45 -0.14
N THR A 29 7.97 9.23 -1.03
CA THR A 29 6.62 9.76 -0.84
C THR A 29 5.65 8.96 -1.68
N ILE A 30 4.65 8.38 -1.03
CA ILE A 30 3.54 7.72 -1.70
C ILE A 30 2.51 8.82 -1.99
N ARG A 31 2.29 9.14 -3.27
CA ARG A 31 1.36 10.20 -3.68
C ARG A 31 -0.09 9.74 -3.63
N ASN A 32 -0.33 8.51 -4.08
CA ASN A 32 -1.64 7.89 -4.01
C ASN A 32 -1.51 6.37 -3.99
N ILE A 33 -2.28 5.70 -3.13
CA ILE A 33 -2.58 4.28 -3.24
C ILE A 33 -4.10 4.16 -3.34
N SER A 34 -4.56 3.54 -4.43
CA SER A 34 -5.97 3.24 -4.63
C SER A 34 -6.13 1.75 -4.90
N ALA A 35 -7.07 1.11 -4.21
CA ALA A 35 -7.39 -0.29 -4.42
C ALA A 35 -8.91 -0.47 -4.48
N LYS A 36 -9.37 -1.24 -5.46
CA LYS A 36 -10.77 -1.65 -5.62
C LYS A 36 -10.84 -3.16 -5.40
N PHE A 37 -11.68 -3.56 -4.46
CA PHE A 37 -11.98 -4.95 -4.15
C PHE A 37 -13.38 -5.27 -4.68
N ASN A 38 -13.47 -6.24 -5.59
CA ASN A 38 -14.73 -6.74 -6.10
C ASN A 38 -14.96 -8.15 -5.57
N VAL A 39 -15.87 -8.31 -4.63
CA VAL A 39 -16.21 -9.62 -4.04
C VAL A 39 -17.02 -10.40 -5.07
N LEU A 40 -16.46 -11.51 -5.56
CA LEU A 40 -17.09 -12.35 -6.57
C LEU A 40 -17.87 -13.51 -5.93
N SER A 41 -17.36 -14.03 -4.81
CA SER A 41 -18.00 -15.07 -4.00
C SER A 41 -17.48 -15.00 -2.55
N PRO A 42 -18.07 -15.76 -1.61
CA PRO A 42 -17.58 -15.79 -0.22
C PRO A 42 -16.10 -16.19 -0.07
N THR A 43 -15.52 -16.83 -1.09
CA THR A 43 -14.12 -17.30 -1.10
C THR A 43 -13.25 -16.61 -2.14
N THR A 44 -13.81 -15.72 -2.96
CA THR A 44 -13.11 -15.14 -4.12
C THR A 44 -13.33 -13.64 -4.23
N VAL A 45 -12.23 -12.89 -4.36
CA VAL A 45 -12.22 -11.44 -4.56
C VAL A 45 -11.29 -11.10 -5.73
N SER A 46 -11.75 -10.22 -6.62
CA SER A 46 -10.91 -9.61 -7.64
C SER A 46 -10.37 -8.28 -7.11
N ILE A 47 -9.07 -8.05 -7.26
CA ILE A 47 -8.37 -6.89 -6.71
C ILE A 47 -7.76 -6.10 -7.88
N ALA A 48 -8.18 -4.84 -8.03
CA ALA A 48 -7.52 -3.88 -8.90
C ALA A 48 -6.79 -2.86 -8.02
N MET A 49 -5.48 -2.70 -8.20
CA MET A 49 -4.65 -1.83 -7.38
C MET A 49 -3.81 -0.90 -8.26
N MET A 50 -3.79 0.37 -7.88
CA MET A 50 -2.97 1.40 -8.48
C MET A 50 -2.17 2.08 -7.38
N THR A 51 -0.90 2.31 -7.65
CA THR A 51 -0.03 3.00 -6.70
C THR A 51 0.82 3.99 -7.48
N ASN A 52 0.91 5.21 -6.97
CA ASN A 52 1.71 6.28 -7.52
C ASN A 52 2.73 6.71 -6.47
N ILE A 53 4.01 6.51 -6.79
CA ILE A 53 5.13 6.71 -5.87
C ILE A 53 6.12 7.66 -6.50
N ASP A 54 6.63 8.56 -5.67
CA ASP A 54 7.75 9.42 -5.98
C ASP A 54 8.89 9.12 -5.00
N PRO A 55 9.96 8.44 -5.45
CA PRO A 55 11.07 8.07 -4.58
C PRO A 55 11.88 9.27 -4.11
N ARG A 56 11.79 10.44 -4.76
CA ARG A 56 12.61 11.63 -4.47
C ARG A 56 14.12 11.35 -4.31
N ILE A 57 14.63 10.35 -5.02
CA ILE A 57 16.06 10.01 -5.04
C ILE A 57 16.68 10.63 -6.30
N PRO A 58 17.60 11.61 -6.16
CA PRO A 58 18.34 12.15 -7.30
C PRO A 58 19.08 11.02 -8.03
N PHE A 59 19.05 11.04 -9.35
CA PHE A 59 19.74 10.05 -10.21
C PHE A 59 19.27 8.59 -10.04
N PHE A 60 18.06 8.36 -9.52
CA PHE A 60 17.52 7.02 -9.45
C PHE A 60 17.24 6.47 -10.86
N PRO A 61 17.77 5.29 -11.23
CA PRO A 61 17.54 4.73 -12.56
C PRO A 61 16.05 4.46 -12.81
N GLN A 62 15.52 5.01 -13.91
CA GLN A 62 14.12 4.83 -14.29
C GLN A 62 13.73 3.34 -14.40
N SER A 63 14.63 2.50 -14.90
CA SER A 63 14.41 1.05 -15.02
C SER A 63 14.19 0.37 -13.67
N LEU A 64 14.89 0.83 -12.63
CA LEU A 64 14.72 0.33 -11.26
C LEU A 64 13.41 0.83 -10.65
N LEU A 65 13.01 2.08 -10.95
CA LEU A 65 11.71 2.61 -10.55
C LEU A 65 10.59 1.77 -11.15
N ASP A 66 10.62 1.53 -12.47
CA ASP A 66 9.62 0.74 -13.16
C ASP A 66 9.58 -0.70 -12.63
N PHE A 67 10.73 -1.28 -12.29
CA PHE A 67 10.80 -2.60 -11.66
C PHE A 67 10.12 -2.61 -10.29
N VAL A 68 10.46 -1.67 -9.42
CA VAL A 68 9.87 -1.55 -8.08
C VAL A 68 8.36 -1.33 -8.20
N MET A 69 7.93 -0.40 -9.06
CA MET A 69 6.51 -0.10 -9.28
C MET A 69 5.72 -1.32 -9.78
N LYS A 70 6.27 -2.06 -10.75
CA LYS A 70 5.65 -3.30 -11.27
C LYS A 70 5.50 -4.37 -10.19
N LYS A 71 6.45 -4.46 -9.26
CA LYS A 71 6.45 -5.51 -8.22
C LYS A 71 5.73 -5.09 -6.95
N LEU A 72 5.60 -3.79 -6.66
CA LEU A 72 5.04 -3.29 -5.42
C LEU A 72 3.59 -3.73 -5.21
N CYS A 73 2.72 -3.55 -6.21
CA CYS A 73 1.34 -4.04 -6.14
C CYS A 73 1.30 -5.56 -5.90
N GLY A 74 2.16 -6.31 -6.59
CA GLY A 74 2.27 -7.76 -6.41
C GLY A 74 2.70 -8.17 -4.99
N VAL A 75 3.66 -7.45 -4.40
CA VAL A 75 4.11 -7.68 -3.02
C VAL A 75 2.99 -7.37 -2.03
N ILE A 76 2.27 -6.26 -2.21
CA ILE A 76 1.14 -5.90 -1.35
C ILE A 76 0.05 -6.97 -1.42
N VAL A 77 -0.33 -7.40 -2.63
CA VAL A 77 -1.33 -8.46 -2.84
C VAL A 77 -0.86 -9.78 -2.21
N ALA A 78 0.41 -10.16 -2.38
CA ALA A 78 0.94 -11.39 -1.77
C ALA A 78 0.91 -11.34 -0.23
N ARG A 79 1.22 -10.18 0.37
CA ARG A 79 1.13 -9.98 1.82
C ARG A 79 -0.31 -10.04 2.31
N LEU A 80 -1.25 -9.45 1.57
CA LEU A 80 -2.68 -9.52 1.87
C LEU A 80 -3.18 -10.97 1.82
N GLN A 81 -2.81 -11.72 0.78
CA GLN A 81 -3.14 -13.14 0.66
C GLN A 81 -2.56 -13.96 1.81
N ALA A 82 -1.32 -13.71 2.22
CA ALA A 82 -0.70 -14.39 3.35
C ALA A 82 -1.43 -14.09 4.67
N ALA A 83 -1.83 -12.83 4.89
CA ALA A 83 -2.60 -12.44 6.06
C ALA A 83 -4.00 -13.09 6.07
N ALA A 84 -4.68 -13.13 4.92
CA ALA A 84 -5.96 -13.81 4.76
C ALA A 84 -5.86 -15.31 5.07
N ARG A 85 -4.83 -16.00 4.55
CA ARG A 85 -4.58 -17.42 4.87
C ARG A 85 -4.35 -17.64 6.36
N LYS A 86 -3.61 -16.75 7.04
CA LYS A 86 -3.41 -16.82 8.50
C LYS A 86 -4.70 -16.61 9.28
N ALA A 87 -5.58 -15.72 8.82
CA ALA A 87 -6.87 -15.49 9.45
C ALA A 87 -7.80 -16.71 9.27
N MET A 88 -7.75 -17.38 8.12
CA MET A 88 -8.50 -18.62 7.88
C MET A 88 -7.97 -19.80 8.72
N ALA A 89 -6.66 -19.91 8.90
CA ALA A 89 -6.03 -21.03 9.60
C ALA A 89 -6.25 -21.01 11.12
N ASP A 90 -6.31 -19.83 11.74
CA ASP A 90 -6.61 -19.68 13.17
C ASP A 90 -7.76 -18.67 13.38
N PRO A 91 -9.00 -19.12 13.17
CA PRO A 91 -10.15 -18.21 13.20
C PRO A 91 -10.56 -17.78 14.61
N VAL A 92 -9.97 -18.37 15.66
CA VAL A 92 -10.35 -18.09 17.06
C VAL A 92 -9.36 -17.15 17.73
N ARG A 93 -8.05 -17.33 17.53
CA ARG A 93 -7.03 -16.50 18.19
C ARG A 93 -6.55 -15.34 17.32
N ASN A 94 -6.74 -15.42 16.00
CA ASN A 94 -6.35 -14.33 15.11
C ASN A 94 -7.22 -13.08 15.33
N VAL A 95 -6.57 -11.96 15.66
CA VAL A 95 -7.23 -10.67 15.93
C VAL A 95 -8.09 -10.21 14.75
N HIS A 96 -7.62 -10.41 13.51
CA HIS A 96 -8.36 -10.02 12.32
C HIS A 96 -9.59 -10.91 12.10
N ALA A 97 -9.48 -12.22 12.29
CA ALA A 97 -10.61 -13.14 12.16
C ALA A 97 -11.71 -12.85 13.20
N ARG A 98 -11.31 -12.53 14.43
CA ARG A 98 -12.24 -12.13 15.50
C ARG A 98 -12.99 -10.84 15.15
N ARG A 99 -12.29 -9.81 14.67
CA ARG A 99 -12.92 -8.53 14.29
C ARG A 99 -13.93 -8.71 13.16
N ILE A 100 -13.58 -9.46 12.12
CA ILE A 100 -14.48 -9.76 11.00
C ILE A 100 -15.79 -10.40 11.46
N ARG A 101 -15.75 -11.27 12.48
CA ARG A 101 -16.94 -11.92 13.06
C ARG A 101 -17.75 -11.02 14.00
N GLN A 102 -17.15 -9.96 14.53
CA GLN A 102 -17.84 -9.01 15.42
C GLN A 102 -18.56 -7.92 14.63
N GLU A 103 -18.10 -7.63 13.42
CA GLU A 103 -18.66 -6.62 12.52
C GLU A 103 -19.67 -7.20 11.50
N ALA A 104 -19.79 -8.53 11.43
CA ALA A 104 -20.75 -9.26 10.58
C ALA A 104 -22.02 -9.62 11.36
#